data_AF-A0A7X7KIT8-F1
#
_entry.id   AF-A0A7X7KIT8-F1
#
_cell.length_a   1.000
_cell.length_b   1.000
_cell.length_c   1.000
_cell.angle_alpha   90.00
_cell.angle_beta   90.00
_cell.angle_gamma   90.00
#
_symmetry.space_group_name_H-M   'P 1'
#
loop_
_entity.id
_entity.type
_entity.pdbx_description
1 polymer ?
#
loop_
_entity_poly.entity_id
_entity_poly.type
_entity_poly.pdbx_seq_one_letter_code
_entity_poly.pdbx_strand_id
1 'polypeptide(L)' 'MKFTALALFLASAFPQAALGYVGPGTGMSAVGVFLAVVMGLFFALFGFVWYPIKRLLRMRRRTAVEKNYGDTT' A
#
# COMPACT_ATOMS: atom_id res chain seq x y z
N MET A 1 -23.00 -41.49 -34.62
CA MET A 1 -23.93 -40.65 -33.84
C MET A 1 -24.07 -41.07 -32.37
N LYS A 2 -23.99 -42.36 -32.02
CA LYS A 2 -24.10 -42.80 -30.60
C LYS A 2 -22.84 -42.49 -29.78
N PHE A 3 -21.66 -42.65 -30.37
CA PHE A 3 -20.38 -42.35 -29.72
C PHE A 3 -20.12 -40.84 -29.52
N THR A 4 -20.69 -39.98 -30.37
CA THR A 4 -20.54 -38.53 -30.23
C THR A 4 -21.27 -38.00 -29.00
N ALA A 5 -22.46 -38.53 -28.69
CA ALA A 5 -23.19 -38.18 -27.47
C ALA A 5 -22.44 -38.63 -26.20
N LEU A 6 -21.86 -39.83 -26.24
CA LEU A 6 -21.04 -40.35 -25.14
C LEU A 6 -19.76 -39.53 -24.93
N ALA A 7 -19.10 -39.11 -26.01
CA ALA A 7 -17.91 -38.26 -25.95
C ALA A 7 -18.22 -36.86 -25.40
N LEU A 8 -19.36 -36.27 -25.79
CA LEU A 8 -19.84 -34.99 -25.25
C LEU A 8 -20.18 -35.10 -23.76
N PHE A 9 -20.83 -36.19 -23.35
CA PHE A 9 -21.14 -36.46 -21.94
C PHE A 9 -19.87 -36.62 -21.10
N LEU A 10 -18.88 -37.39 -21.56
CA LEU A 10 -17.58 -37.50 -20.91
C LEU A 10 -16.83 -36.17 -20.85
N ALA A 11 -16.90 -35.35 -21.90
CA ALA A 11 -16.25 -34.04 -21.92
C ALA A 11 -16.86 -33.07 -20.89
N SER A 12 -18.18 -33.13 -20.66
CA SER A 12 -18.87 -32.32 -19.65
C SER A 12 -18.61 -32.77 -18.20
N ALA A 13 -18.12 -34.00 -18.00
CA ALA A 13 -17.81 -34.53 -16.67
C ALA A 13 -16.44 -34.05 -16.14
N PHE A 14 -15.63 -33.38 -16.96
CA PHE A 14 -14.41 -32.76 -16.49
C PHE A 14 -14.74 -31.48 -15.72
N PRO A 15 -14.25 -31.30 -14.48
CA PRO A 15 -14.41 -30.05 -13.78
C PRO A 15 -13.72 -28.95 -14.60
N GLN A 16 -14.51 -28.05 -15.18
CA GLN A 16 -13.98 -26.83 -15.77
C GLN A 16 -13.30 -26.09 -14.64
N ALA A 17 -11.96 -25.97 -14.71
CA ALA A 17 -11.15 -25.34 -13.68
C ALA A 17 -11.77 -23.99 -13.36
N ALA A 18 -12.46 -23.90 -12.21
CA ALA A 18 -13.03 -22.66 -11.76
C ALA A 18 -11.86 -21.71 -11.51
N LEU A 19 -11.65 -20.78 -12.44
CA LEU A 19 -10.62 -19.72 -12.40
C LEU A 19 -10.91 -18.69 -11.28
N GLY A 20 -11.50 -19.15 -10.17
CA GLY A 20 -11.75 -18.40 -8.95
C GLY A 20 -10.76 -18.72 -7.84
N TYR A 21 -9.73 -19.54 -8.10
CA TYR A 21 -8.64 -19.75 -7.16
C TYR A 21 -7.61 -18.63 -7.30
N VAL A 22 -7.87 -17.52 -6.61
CA VAL A 22 -6.81 -16.64 -6.14
C VAL A 22 -5.95 -17.52 -5.24
N GLY A 23 -4.78 -17.94 -5.74
CA GLY A 23 -3.88 -18.80 -4.98
C GLY A 23 -3.59 -18.19 -3.61
N PRO A 24 -3.27 -19.01 -2.60
CA PRO A 24 -3.14 -18.55 -1.22
C PRO A 24 -2.11 -17.40 -1.08
N GLY A 25 -1.12 -17.35 -1.98
CA GLY A 25 -0.19 -16.23 -2.10
C GLY A 25 -0.76 -14.96 -2.75
N THR A 26 -1.62 -15.07 -3.77
CA THR A 26 -2.22 -13.92 -4.46
C THR A 26 -3.24 -13.19 -3.57
N GLY A 27 -3.94 -13.92 -2.70
CA GLY A 27 -4.87 -13.33 -1.75
C GLY A 27 -4.15 -12.50 -0.69
N MET A 28 -3.07 -13.05 -0.11
CA MET A 28 -2.25 -12.31 0.86
C MET A 28 -1.53 -11.11 0.25
N SER A 29 -1.03 -11.22 -0.99
CA SER A 29 -0.36 -10.09 -1.65
C SER A 29 -1.32 -8.94 -1.96
N ALA A 30 -2.56 -9.24 -2.37
CA ALA A 30 -3.59 -8.23 -2.59
C ALA A 30 -3.88 -7.42 -1.31
N VAL A 31 -4.03 -8.10 -0.17
CA VAL A 31 -4.22 -7.45 1.14
C VAL A 31 -2.99 -6.64 1.54
N GLY A 32 -1.79 -7.17 1.33
CA GLY A 32 -0.54 -6.48 1.64
C GLY A 32 -0.35 -5.19 0.83
N VAL A 33 -0.62 -5.22 -0.48
CA VAL A 33 -0.55 -4.04 -1.36
C VAL A 33 -1.60 -3.02 -0.95
N PHE A 34 -2.83 -3.45 -0.68
CA PHE A 34 -3.89 -2.55 -0.21
C PHE A 34 -3.45 -1.81 1.06
N LEU A 35 -2.97 -2.53 2.06
CA LEU A 35 -2.51 -1.93 3.31
C LEU A 35 -1.30 -1.00 3.09
N ALA A 36 -0.35 -1.39 2.23
CA ALA A 36 0.81 -0.57 1.90
C ALA A 36 0.42 0.76 1.23
N VAL A 37 -0.56 0.74 0.32
CA VAL A 37 -1.08 1.95 -0.34
C VAL A 37 -1.80 2.84 0.67
N VAL A 38 -2.66 2.28 1.52
CA VAL A 38 -3.39 3.06 2.56
C VAL A 38 -2.39 3.72 3.51
N MET A 39 -1.44 2.95 4.04
CA MET A 39 -0.41 3.49 4.93
C MET A 39 0.47 4.51 4.20
N GLY A 40 0.89 4.23 2.97
CA GLY A 40 1.64 5.15 2.14
C GLY A 40 0.93 6.49 1.94
N LEU A 41 -0.40 6.47 1.75
CA LEU A 41 -1.21 7.68 1.62
C LEU A 41 -1.26 8.47 2.92
N PHE A 42 -1.49 7.81 4.06
CA PHE A 42 -1.42 8.47 5.37
C PHE A 42 -0.05 9.11 5.59
N PHE A 43 1.03 8.37 5.36
CA PHE A 43 2.39 8.88 5.51
C PHE A 43 2.71 10.00 4.53
N ALA A 44 2.17 9.98 3.31
CA ALA A 44 2.33 11.07 2.35
C ALA A 44 1.67 12.35 2.88
N LEU A 45 0.45 12.26 3.41
CA LEU A 45 -0.25 13.41 4.01
C LEU A 45 0.48 13.93 5.25
N PHE A 46 0.85 13.04 6.18
CA PHE A 46 1.58 13.41 7.40
C PHE A 46 2.97 13.94 7.10
N GLY A 47 3.70 13.33 6.16
CA GLY A 47 5.02 13.76 5.73
C GLY A 47 4.99 15.12 5.04
N PHE A 48 3.96 15.37 4.24
CA PHE A 48 3.74 16.67 3.62
C PHE A 48 3.50 17.77 4.66
N VAL A 49 2.74 17.49 5.72
CA VAL A 49 2.50 18.45 6.82
C VAL A 49 3.72 18.58 7.74
N TRP A 50 4.48 17.50 7.97
CA TRP A 50 5.65 17.51 8.84
C TRP A 50 6.82 18.32 8.25
N TYR A 51 7.00 18.28 6.93
CA TYR A 51 8.07 19.00 6.25
C TYR A 51 8.09 20.53 6.53
N PRO A 52 6.98 21.29 6.36
CA PRO A 52 6.96 22.71 6.68
C PRO A 52 7.11 22.99 8.17
N ILE A 53 6.49 22.17 9.04
CA ILE A 53 6.61 22.31 10.50
C ILE A 53 8.08 22.17 10.92
N LYS A 54 8.76 21.12 10.46
CA LYS A 54 10.17 20.87 10.77
C LYS A 54 11.07 21.98 10.23
N ARG A 55 10.74 22.56 9.08
CA ARG A 55 11.46 23.72 8.50
C ARG A 55 11.36 24.95 9.40
N LEU A 56 10.16 25.29 9.87
CA LEU A 56 9.93 26.46 10.74
C LEU A 56 10.57 26.30 12.12
N LEU A 57 10.54 25.09 12.70
CA LEU A 57 11.20 24.78 13.97
C LEU A 57 12.73 24.98 13.93
N ARG A 58 13.38 24.76 12.78
CA ARG A 58 14.82 25.04 12.65
C ARG A 58 15.12 26.54 12.62
N MET A 59 14.28 27.33 11.96
CA MET A 59 14.44 28.79 11.94
C MET A 59 14.29 29.38 13.35
N ARG A 60 13.25 28.99 14.09
CA ARG A 60 13.03 29.47 15.46
C ARG A 60 14.18 29.15 16.41
N ARG A 61 14.82 27.99 16.27
CA ARG A 61 15.97 27.62 17.09
C ARG A 61 17.20 28.50 16.83
N ARG A 62 17.47 28.92 15.59
CA ARG A 62 18.58 29.83 15.29
C ARG A 62 18.40 31.19 15.95
N THR A 63 17.20 31.76 15.85
CA THR A 63 16.88 33.07 16.46
C THR A 63 16.95 33.02 17.99
N ALA A 64 16.56 31.90 18.61
CA ALA A 64 16.67 31.72 20.06
C ALA A 64 18.12 31.63 20.55
N VAL A 65 19.02 31.02 19.76
CA VAL A 65 20.46 30.93 20.08
C VAL A 65 21.13 32.30 19.95
N GLU A 66 20.81 33.05 18.89
CA GLU A 66 21.37 34.39 18.65
C GLU A 66 20.94 35.39 19.74
N LYS A 67 19.68 35.33 20.19
CA LYS A 67 19.20 36.16 21.32
C LYS A 67 19.92 35.86 22.64
N ASN A 68 20.31 34.61 22.89
CA ASN A 68 21.04 34.25 24.12
C ASN A 68 22.50 34.75 24.12
N TYR A 69 23.10 34.96 22.95
CA TYR A 69 24.48 35.42 22.87
C TYR A 69 24.62 36.95 22.93
N GLY A 70 23.59 37.68 22.50
CA GLY A 70 23.55 39.14 22.56
C GLY A 70 23.25 39.74 23.95
N ASP A 71 22.89 38.92 24.93
CA ASP A 71 22.55 39.35 26.31
C ASP A 71 23.72 39.15 27.30
N THR A 72 24.86 38.64 26.81
CA THR A 72 26.05 38.30 27.62
C THR A 72 27.26 39.21 27.41
N THR A 73 27.11 40.31 26.67
CA THR A 73 28.16 41.33 26.42
C THR A 73 27.67 42.70 26.83
#